data_AF-A0A3D5GS21-F1
#
_entry.id   AF-A0A3D5GS21-F1
#
_cell.length_a   1.000
_cell.length_b   1.000
_cell.length_c   1.000
_cell.angle_alpha   90.00
_cell.angle_beta   90.00
_cell.angle_gamma   90.00
#
_symmetry.space_group_name_H-M   'P 1'
#
loop_
_entity.id
_entity.type
_entity.pdbx_description
1 polymer ?
#
loop_
_entity_poly.entity_id
_entity_poly.type
_entity_poly.pdbx_seq_one_letter_code
_entity_poly.pdbx_strand_id
1 'polypeptide(L)'
;WVNWFRKDTNGDFMWPGFGDNVRILKWVLERIDGTGEAVAKATGLVPAPNSIDRDGLGLSDWDMAALLAVDNDAWQSEADLIEQHYARIGDKLPEELRNQLSDLRRRLTA
;
A
#
# COMPACT_ATOMS: atom_id res chain seq x y z
N TRP A 1 -4.89 4.32 2.67
CA TRP A 1 -4.76 4.19 1.21
C TRP A 1 -5.09 2.75 0.83
N VAL A 2 -5.78 2.52 -0.30
CA VAL A 2 -6.12 1.18 -0.80
C VAL A 2 -5.96 1.16 -2.31
N ASN A 3 -5.60 0.00 -2.87
CA ASN A 3 -5.55 -0.21 -4.33
C ASN A 3 -6.23 -1.53 -4.68
N TRP A 4 -7.46 -1.44 -5.21
CA TRP A 4 -8.24 -2.59 -5.67
C TRP A 4 -7.86 -3.06 -7.08
N PHE A 5 -6.99 -2.33 -7.77
CA PHE A 5 -6.79 -2.44 -9.22
C PHE A 5 -5.39 -2.92 -9.58
N ARG A 6 -4.65 -3.50 -8.61
CA ARG A 6 -3.34 -4.09 -8.89
C ARG A 6 -3.49 -5.21 -9.91
N LYS A 7 -2.62 -5.18 -10.91
CA LYS A 7 -2.58 -6.17 -11.98
C LYS A 7 -1.31 -7.01 -11.90
N ASP A 8 -1.41 -8.25 -12.36
CA ASP A 8 -0.26 -9.12 -12.56
C ASP A 8 0.50 -8.77 -13.86
N THR A 9 1.50 -9.57 -14.20
CA THR A 9 2.29 -9.40 -15.43
C THR A 9 1.50 -9.69 -16.71
N ASN A 10 0.38 -10.40 -16.61
CA ASN A 10 -0.52 -10.70 -17.74
C ASN A 10 -1.57 -9.60 -17.94
N GLY A 11 -1.69 -8.67 -16.99
CA GLY A 11 -2.64 -7.57 -17.02
C GLY A 11 -3.98 -7.89 -16.35
N ASP A 12 -4.07 -9.03 -15.67
CA ASP A 12 -5.25 -9.50 -14.95
C ASP A 12 -5.31 -8.89 -13.54
N PHE A 13 -6.52 -8.59 -13.08
CA PHE A 13 -6.71 -8.06 -11.73
C PHE A 13 -6.39 -9.12 -10.69
N MET A 14 -5.49 -8.78 -9.78
CA MET A 14 -5.05 -9.71 -8.73
C MET A 14 -6.06 -9.80 -7.58
N TRP A 15 -6.87 -8.75 -7.37
CA TRP A 15 -7.91 -8.71 -6.35
C TRP A 15 -9.29 -8.70 -7.00
N PRO A 16 -10.24 -9.55 -6.57
CA PRO A 16 -11.56 -9.64 -7.20
C PRO A 16 -12.38 -8.36 -7.09
N GLY A 17 -12.15 -7.53 -6.06
CA GLY A 17 -12.83 -6.24 -5.91
C GLY A 17 -14.30 -6.38 -5.50
N PHE A 18 -15.11 -5.40 -5.90
CA PHE A 18 -16.55 -5.35 -5.63
C PHE A 18 -16.92 -5.65 -4.16
N GLY A 19 -17.74 -6.67 -3.92
CA GLY A 19 -18.18 -7.08 -2.58
C GLY A 19 -17.04 -7.59 -1.70
N ASP A 20 -16.02 -8.20 -2.29
CA ASP A 20 -14.88 -8.76 -1.53
C ASP A 20 -14.02 -7.68 -0.88
N ASN A 21 -14.13 -6.42 -1.31
CA ASN A 21 -13.50 -5.28 -0.62
C ASN A 21 -13.93 -5.18 0.85
N VAL A 22 -15.08 -5.74 1.24
CA VAL A 22 -15.51 -5.81 2.65
C VAL A 22 -14.48 -6.52 3.54
N ARG A 23 -13.71 -7.48 3.00
CA ARG A 23 -12.65 -8.21 3.73
C ARG A 23 -11.51 -7.30 4.16
N ILE A 24 -11.20 -6.31 3.32
CA ILE A 24 -10.16 -5.33 3.58
C ILE A 24 -10.69 -4.24 4.53
N LEU A 25 -11.96 -3.86 4.40
CA LEU A 25 -12.61 -2.96 5.35
C LEU A 25 -12.71 -3.58 6.76
N LYS A 26 -13.00 -4.88 6.86
CA LYS A 26 -12.93 -5.64 8.11
C LYS A 26 -11.55 -5.50 8.75
N TRP A 27 -10.48 -5.73 8.00
CA TRP A 27 -9.11 -5.55 8.51
C TRP A 27 -8.83 -4.10 8.94
N VAL A 28 -9.33 -3.09 8.21
CA VAL A 28 -9.19 -1.68 8.61
C VAL A 28 -9.87 -1.43 9.97
N LEU A 29 -11.05 -2.00 10.22
CA LEU A 29 -11.73 -1.90 11.52
C LEU A 29 -10.91 -2.61 12.62
N GLU A 30 -10.42 -3.82 12.36
CA GLU A 30 -9.55 -4.54 13.30
C GLU A 30 -8.25 -3.76 13.60
N ARG A 31 -7.70 -3.02 12.62
CA ARG A 31 -6.54 -2.13 12.85
C ARG A 31 -6.86 -0.97 13.77
N ILE A 32 -8.07 -0.42 13.70
CA ILE A 32 -8.54 0.64 14.60
C ILE A 32 -8.75 0.09 16.01
N ASP A 33 -9.31 -1.12 16.12
CA ASP A 33 -9.57 -1.80 17.39
C ASP A 33 -8.30 -2.43 18.02
N GLY A 34 -7.16 -2.37 17.32
CA GLY A 34 -5.87 -2.87 17.81
C GLY A 34 -5.65 -4.38 17.66
N THR A 35 -6.58 -5.10 17.02
CA THR A 35 -6.53 -6.55 16.79
C THR A 35 -6.02 -6.94 15.40
N GLY A 36 -6.00 -6.00 14.46
CA GLY A 36 -5.57 -6.25 13.08
C GLY A 36 -4.06 -6.40 12.99
N GLU A 37 -3.57 -7.57 12.59
CA GLU A 37 -2.14 -7.79 12.39
C GLU A 37 -1.62 -7.05 11.14
N ALA A 38 -0.44 -6.45 11.25
CA ALA A 38 0.18 -5.69 10.17
C ALA A 38 1.69 -5.84 10.19
N VAL A 39 2.32 -5.69 9.03
CA VAL A 39 3.77 -5.66 8.88
C VAL A 39 4.22 -4.27 8.41
N ALA A 40 5.33 -3.80 8.95
CA ALA A 40 5.92 -2.54 8.53
C ALA A 40 6.56 -2.66 7.14
N LYS A 41 6.30 -1.68 6.29
CA LYS A 41 6.91 -1.46 4.98
C LYS A 41 7.30 0.02 4.87
N ALA A 42 8.06 0.38 3.83
CA ALA A 42 8.48 1.77 3.62
C ALA A 42 7.30 2.75 3.48
N THR A 43 6.17 2.28 2.97
CA THR A 43 4.93 3.06 2.77
C THR A 43 4.02 3.09 3.99
N GLY A 44 4.37 2.41 5.08
CA GLY A 44 3.57 2.30 6.30
C GLY A 44 3.24 0.85 6.65
N LEU A 45 2.11 0.65 7.34
CA LEU A 45 1.65 -0.66 7.76
C LEU A 45 0.77 -1.29 6.67
N VAL A 46 1.11 -2.51 6.26
CA VAL A 46 0.29 -3.32 5.34
C VAL A 46 -0.24 -4.56 6.08
N PRO A 47 -1.35 -5.16 5.63
CA PRO A 47 -1.84 -6.41 6.22
C PRO A 47 -0.73 -7.47 6.35
N ALA A 48 -0.71 -8.19 7.47
CA ALA A 48 0.11 -9.41 7.56
C ALA A 48 -0.44 -10.48 6.58
N PRO A 49 0.39 -11.41 6.08
CA PRO A 49 -0.02 -12.36 5.02
C PRO A 49 -1.33 -13.11 5.26
N ASN A 50 -1.63 -13.44 6.53
CA ASN A 50 -2.83 -14.20 6.92
C ASN A 50 -3.90 -13.33 7.61
N SER A 51 -3.73 -12.01 7.64
CA SER A 51 -4.67 -11.11 8.32
C SER A 51 -5.90 -10.74 7.49
N ILE A 52 -5.91 -11.11 6.21
CA ILE A 52 -7.07 -10.94 5.32
C ILE A 52 -7.72 -12.30 5.09
N ASP A 53 -9.01 -12.39 5.39
CA ASP A 53 -9.84 -13.55 5.06
C ASP A 53 -9.94 -13.70 3.54
N ARG A 54 -9.45 -14.83 3.03
CA ARG A 54 -9.44 -15.19 1.60
C ARG A 54 -10.29 -16.42 1.29
N ASP A 55 -11.11 -16.88 2.24
CA ASP A 55 -11.91 -18.08 2.06
C ASP A 55 -12.86 -17.91 0.88
N GLY A 56 -12.79 -18.87 -0.05
CA GLY A 56 -13.55 -18.87 -1.29
C GLY A 56 -12.97 -18.03 -2.44
N LEU A 57 -11.84 -17.33 -2.26
CA LEU A 57 -11.26 -16.47 -3.30
C LEU A 57 -10.25 -17.16 -4.21
N GLY A 58 -9.76 -18.34 -3.84
CA GLY A 58 -8.73 -19.06 -4.63
C GLY A 58 -7.37 -18.35 -4.68
N LEU A 59 -7.13 -17.35 -3.83
CA LEU A 59 -5.86 -16.63 -3.75
C LEU A 59 -4.81 -17.43 -2.98
N SER A 60 -3.69 -17.72 -3.62
CA SER A 60 -2.56 -18.41 -3.00
C SER A 60 -1.78 -17.50 -2.05
N ASP A 61 -0.85 -18.07 -1.27
CA ASP A 61 0.10 -17.29 -0.47
C ASP A 61 0.98 -16.40 -1.35
N TRP A 62 1.29 -16.87 -2.56
CA TRP A 62 2.08 -16.13 -3.52
C TRP A 62 1.31 -14.91 -4.06
N ASP A 63 0.02 -15.07 -4.39
CA ASP A 63 -0.84 -13.97 -4.83
C ASP A 63 -0.98 -12.90 -3.75
N MET A 64 -1.17 -13.32 -2.49
CA MET A 64 -1.25 -12.40 -1.35
C MET A 64 0.08 -11.69 -1.10
N ALA A 65 1.21 -12.40 -1.16
CA ALA A 65 2.52 -11.79 -1.05
C ALA A 65 2.76 -10.74 -2.15
N ALA A 66 2.36 -11.04 -3.37
CA ALA A 66 2.49 -10.13 -4.50
C ALA A 66 1.53 -8.94 -4.40
N LEU A 67 0.27 -9.13 -3.98
CA LEU A 67 -0.71 -8.08 -3.71
C LEU A 67 -0.21 -7.07 -2.67
N LEU A 68 0.40 -7.57 -1.60
CA LEU A 68 0.88 -6.79 -0.45
C LEU A 68 2.33 -6.31 -0.59
N ALA A 69 3.01 -6.66 -1.69
CA ALA A 69 4.38 -6.27 -1.93
C ALA A 69 4.50 -4.75 -2.14
N VAL A 70 5.54 -4.17 -1.53
CA VAL A 70 5.99 -2.81 -1.77
C VAL A 70 7.33 -2.90 -2.48
N ASP A 71 7.38 -2.49 -3.74
CA ASP A 71 8.59 -2.42 -4.54
C ASP A 71 9.29 -1.08 -4.27
N ASN A 72 10.44 -1.14 -3.59
CA ASN A 72 11.13 0.08 -3.17
C ASN A 72 11.68 0.88 -4.36
N ASP A 73 12.08 0.24 -5.46
CA ASP A 73 12.62 0.92 -6.63
C ASP A 73 11.51 1.64 -7.40
N ALA A 74 10.36 0.98 -7.56
CA ALA A 74 9.17 1.61 -8.11
C ALA A 74 8.70 2.80 -7.24
N TRP A 75 8.74 2.66 -5.91
CA TRP A 75 8.37 3.74 -4.99
C TRP A 75 9.38 4.89 -4.93
N GLN A 76 10.67 4.65 -5.21
CA GLN A 76 11.63 5.74 -5.40
C GLN A 76 11.27 6.57 -6.63
N SER A 77 10.88 5.92 -7.72
CA SER A 77 10.40 6.61 -8.93
C SER A 77 9.10 7.38 -8.66
N GLU A 78 8.19 6.81 -7.87
CA GLU A 78 6.97 7.51 -7.43
C GLU A 78 7.29 8.72 -6.54
N ALA A 79 8.28 8.61 -5.65
CA ALA A 79 8.71 9.74 -4.81
C ALA A 79 9.21 10.93 -5.65
N ASP A 80 9.90 10.67 -6.78
CA ASP A 80 10.30 11.70 -7.73
C ASP A 80 9.09 12.39 -8.39
N LEU A 81 8.05 11.61 -8.72
CA LEU A 81 6.81 12.15 -9.28
C LEU A 81 6.03 13.00 -8.25
N ILE A 82 6.00 12.57 -6.98
CA ILE A 82 5.41 13.33 -5.88
C ILE A 82 6.18 14.65 -5.69
N GLU A 83 7.51 14.63 -5.75
CA GLU A 83 8.33 15.84 -5.65
C GLU A 83 8.04 16.83 -6.78
N GLN A 84 7.92 16.36 -8.02
CA GLN A 84 7.51 17.18 -9.16
C GLN A 84 6.09 17.72 -9.01
N HIS A 85 5.19 16.96 -8.37
CA HIS A 85 3.85 17.44 -8.03
C HIS A 85 3.90 18.55 -6.99
N TYR A 86 4.66 18.36 -5.91
CA TYR A 86 4.87 19.33 -4.84
C TYR A 86 5.48 20.64 -5.34
N ALA A 87 6.42 20.57 -6.30
CA ALA A 87 6.99 21.76 -6.93
C ALA A 87 5.94 22.66 -7.59
N ARG A 88 4.83 22.10 -8.10
CA ARG A 88 3.73 22.88 -8.70
C ARG A 88 2.90 23.64 -7.66
N ILE A 89 2.91 23.21 -6.40
CA ILE A 89 2.26 23.90 -5.28
C ILE A 89 3.17 25.04 -4.77
N GLY A 90 4.49 24.84 -4.83
CA GLY A 90 5.50 25.85 -4.51
C GLY A 90 5.50 26.23 -3.03
N ASP A 91 5.63 27.52 -2.74
CA ASP A 91 5.82 28.06 -1.39
C ASP A 91 4.63 27.80 -0.45
N LYS A 92 3.46 27.48 -0.99
CA LYS A 92 2.26 27.18 -0.18
C LYS A 92 2.23 25.75 0.36
N LEU A 93 3.12 24.88 -0.09
CA LEU A 93 3.18 23.51 0.41
C LEU A 93 3.64 23.53 1.88
N PRO A 94 2.93 22.87 2.81
CA PRO A 94 3.38 22.71 4.18
C PRO A 94 4.74 22.02 4.28
N GLU A 95 5.57 22.43 5.23
CA GLU A 95 6.88 21.83 5.48
C GLU A 95 6.75 20.35 5.87
N GLU A 96 5.71 20.02 6.62
CA GLU A 96 5.40 18.66 7.07
C GLU A 96 5.24 17.68 5.89
N LEU A 97 4.67 18.12 4.76
CA LEU A 97 4.55 17.26 3.58
C LEU A 97 5.91 17.00 2.91
N ARG A 98 6.82 17.98 2.92
CA ARG A 98 8.21 17.77 2.45
C ARG A 98 8.95 16.80 3.37
N ASN A 99 8.76 16.95 4.68
CA ASN A 99 9.35 16.06 5.68
C ASN A 99 8.84 14.62 5.51
N GLN A 100 7.54 14.42 5.29
CA GLN A 100 6.97 13.09 5.03
C GLN A 100 7.55 12.44 3.75
N LEU A 101 7.77 13.22 2.69
CA LEU A 101 8.40 12.71 1.47
C LEU A 101 9.88 12.35 1.71
N SER A 102 10.61 13.18 2.45
CA SER A 102 12.00 12.89 2.84
C SER A 102 12.10 11.62 3.69
N ASP A 103 11.20 11.45 4.67
CA ASP A 103 11.15 10.26 5.51
C ASP A 103 10.76 9.01 4.72
N LEU A 104 9.86 9.13 3.73
CA LEU A 104 9.54 8.04 2.81
C LEU A 104 10.79 7.60 2.04
N ARG A 105 11.53 8.55 1.43
CA ARG A 105 12.79 8.23 0.72
C ARG A 105 13.79 7.52 1.62
N ARG A 106 13.95 7.96 2.88
CA ARG A 106 14.84 7.31 3.86
C ARG A 106 14.43 5.87 4.14
N ARG A 107 13.12 5.60 4.29
CA ARG A 107 12.61 4.23 4.52
C ARG A 107 12.73 3.32 3.30
N LEU A 108 12.76 3.88 2.08
CA LEU A 108 12.92 3.10 0.84
C LEU A 108 14.34 2.60 0.63
N THR A 109 15.34 3.29 1.19
CA THR A 109 16.77 2.97 1.05
C THR A 109 17.39 2.27 2.26
N ALA A 110 16.62 2.05 3.33
CA ALA A 110 17.05 1.38 4.55
C ALA A 110 16.90 -0.14 4.42
#